data_AF-A0A5K1K6G3-F1
#
_entry.id   AF-A0A5K1K6G3-F1
#
_cell.length_a   1.000
_cell.length_b   1.000
_cell.length_c   1.000
_cell.angle_alpha   90.00
_cell.angle_beta   90.00
_cell.angle_gamma   90.00
#
_symmetry.space_group_name_H-M   'P 1'
#
loop_
_entity.id
_entity.type
_entity.pdbx_description
1 polymer ?
#
loop_
_entity_poly.entity_id
_entity_poly.type
_entity_poly.pdbx_seq_one_letter_code
_entity_poly.pdbx_strand_id
1 'polypeptide(L)'
;MSDRWNAIFQNCWYVGNNFNCILYGAELVMYAETVMLIQNARKGAHDHRLFLLLSTGLLCLITVYLFAQNFFGEEMWIVHAGYPGGSGQYYADNAAVWYQTMGSAASVVLNWMSDAFLIYRVYTLWQRTLFIIVLPSLLYLGTV
;
A
#
# COMPACT_ATOMS: atom_id res chain seq x y z
N MET A 1 -33.71 -3.07 -9.83
CA MET A 1 -33.21 -2.47 -8.56
C MET A 1 -31.75 -2.83 -8.29
N SER A 2 -31.30 -4.03 -8.70
CA SER A 2 -29.90 -4.50 -8.71
C SER A 2 -28.93 -3.58 -9.45
N ASP A 3 -29.34 -3.00 -10.57
CA ASP A 3 -28.41 -2.32 -11.50
C ASP A 3 -27.94 -0.97 -10.95
N ARG A 4 -28.79 -0.28 -10.17
CA ARG A 4 -28.44 1.01 -9.54
C ARG A 4 -27.38 0.83 -8.45
N TRP A 5 -27.47 -0.25 -7.66
CA TRP A 5 -26.50 -0.55 -6.63
C TRP A 5 -25.16 -1.02 -7.21
N ASN A 6 -25.20 -1.81 -8.29
CA ASN A 6 -23.99 -2.15 -9.04
C ASN A 6 -23.31 -0.90 -9.61
N ALA A 7 -24.05 0.02 -10.24
CA ALA A 7 -23.47 1.25 -10.77
C ALA A 7 -22.83 2.14 -9.68
N ILE A 8 -23.45 2.24 -8.49
CA ILE A 8 -22.86 2.97 -7.35
C ILE A 8 -21.57 2.28 -6.89
N PHE A 9 -21.59 0.96 -6.71
CA PHE A 9 -20.42 0.19 -6.29
C PHE A 9 -19.26 0.34 -7.29
N GLN A 10 -19.54 0.22 -8.59
CA GLN A 10 -18.55 0.39 -9.66
C GLN A 10 -17.94 1.80 -9.65
N ASN A 11 -18.77 2.84 -9.47
CA ASN A 11 -18.28 4.21 -9.35
C ASN A 11 -17.40 4.41 -8.11
N CYS A 12 -17.82 3.90 -6.95
CA CYS A 12 -17.02 3.99 -5.73
C CYS A 12 -15.67 3.28 -5.88
N TRP A 13 -15.66 2.08 -6.48
CA TRP A 13 -14.44 1.33 -6.76
C TRP A 13 -13.51 2.10 -7.71
N TYR A 14 -14.07 2.64 -8.80
CA TYR A 14 -13.32 3.43 -9.77
C TYR A 14 -12.69 4.66 -9.12
N VAL A 15 -13.45 5.42 -8.32
CA VAL A 15 -12.94 6.58 -7.59
C VAL A 15 -11.84 6.17 -6.62
N GLY A 16 -12.05 5.09 -5.85
CA GLY A 16 -11.04 4.58 -4.90
C GLY A 16 -9.72 4.18 -5.58
N ASN A 17 -9.81 3.52 -6.74
CA ASN A 17 -8.63 3.13 -7.50
C ASN A 17 -7.87 4.33 -8.09
N ASN A 18 -8.59 5.37 -8.53
CA ASN A 18 -7.96 6.63 -8.96
C ASN A 18 -7.24 7.33 -7.81
N PHE A 19 -7.85 7.39 -6.62
CA PHE A 19 -7.17 7.90 -5.43
C PHE A 19 -5.91 7.09 -5.11
N ASN A 20 -5.96 5.76 -5.21
CA ASN A 20 -4.79 4.92 -4.99
C ASN A 20 -3.67 5.22 -6.00
N CYS A 21 -4.01 5.43 -7.27
CA CYS A 21 -3.06 5.83 -8.31
C CYS A 21 -2.39 7.20 -8.01
N ILE A 22 -3.15 8.17 -7.50
CA ILE A 22 -2.59 9.47 -7.07
C ILE A 22 -1.61 9.29 -5.91
N LEU A 23 -1.99 8.49 -4.90
CA LEU A 23 -1.13 8.21 -3.74
C LEU A 23 0.14 7.46 -4.17
N TYR A 24 0.02 6.51 -5.10
CA TYR A 24 1.18 5.84 -5.70
C TYR A 24 2.13 6.85 -6.38
N GLY A 25 1.60 7.82 -7.12
CA GLY A 25 2.40 8.91 -7.70
C GLY A 25 3.15 9.73 -6.66
N ALA A 26 2.50 10.06 -5.53
CA ALA A 26 3.15 10.77 -4.43
C ALA A 26 4.29 9.94 -3.80
N GLU A 27 4.09 8.64 -3.63
CA GLU A 27 5.11 7.73 -3.11
C GLU A 27 6.32 7.59 -4.05
N LEU A 28 6.08 7.59 -5.37
CA LEU A 28 7.14 7.58 -6.39
C LEU A 28 8.00 8.85 -6.31
N VAL A 29 7.38 10.01 -6.11
CA VAL A 29 8.12 11.28 -5.91
C VAL A 29 8.95 11.22 -4.62
N MET A 30 8.39 10.72 -3.51
CA MET A 30 9.14 10.57 -2.26
C MET A 30 10.32 9.60 -2.38
N TYR A 31 10.15 8.52 -3.16
CA TYR A 31 11.24 7.61 -3.49
C TYR A 31 12.33 8.30 -4.32
N ALA A 32 11.94 9.06 -5.34
CA ALA A 32 12.89 9.80 -6.19
C ALA A 32 13.71 10.81 -5.37
N GLU A 33 13.07 11.60 -4.51
CA GLU A 33 13.74 12.53 -3.58
C GLU A 33 14.73 11.79 -2.66
N THR A 34 14.31 10.65 -2.12
CA THR A 34 15.17 9.79 -1.28
C THR A 34 16.42 9.34 -2.02
N VAL A 35 16.27 8.88 -3.26
CA VAL A 35 17.39 8.43 -4.10
C VAL A 35 18.32 9.61 -4.43
N MET A 36 17.76 10.77 -4.77
CA MET A 36 18.56 11.97 -5.08
C MET A 36 19.36 12.46 -3.86
N LEU A 37 18.74 12.50 -2.67
CA LEU A 37 19.41 12.89 -1.43
C LEU A 37 20.56 11.94 -1.08
N ILE A 38 20.39 10.64 -1.31
CA ILE A 38 21.42 9.65 -1.00
C ILE A 38 22.56 9.67 -2.02
N GLN A 39 22.28 9.94 -3.29
CA GLN A 39 23.32 10.14 -4.31
C GLN A 39 24.14 11.41 -4.04
N ASN A 40 23.52 12.47 -3.52
CA ASN A 40 24.19 13.71 -3.15
C ASN A 40 24.85 13.67 -1.76
N ALA A 41 24.49 12.71 -0.89
CA ALA A 41 25.11 12.53 0.41
C ALA A 41 26.53 11.95 0.27
N ARG A 42 27.52 12.60 0.88
CA ARG A 42 28.91 12.13 0.93
C ARG A 42 28.98 10.70 1.49
N LYS A 43 29.69 9.80 0.78
CA LYS A 43 29.99 8.40 1.12
C LYS A 43 30.40 8.26 2.60
N GLY A 44 29.46 7.93 3.50
CA GLY A 44 29.82 7.88 4.93
C GLY A 44 28.86 7.21 5.90
N ALA A 45 27.62 6.86 5.53
CA ALA A 45 26.68 6.33 6.52
C ALA A 45 25.95 5.08 6.03
N HIS A 46 26.23 3.95 6.71
CA HIS A 46 25.55 2.67 6.60
C HIS A 46 24.02 2.78 6.71
N ASP A 47 23.51 3.80 7.38
CA ASP A 47 22.07 4.09 7.59
C ASP A 47 21.29 4.34 6.28
N HIS A 48 21.93 4.87 5.23
CA HIS A 48 21.24 5.21 3.99
C HIS A 48 20.78 3.96 3.20
N ARG A 49 21.45 2.82 3.39
CA ARG A 49 21.11 1.58 2.67
C ARG A 49 19.82 0.95 3.19
N LEU A 50 19.61 0.97 4.51
CA LEU A 50 18.36 0.48 5.11
C LEU A 50 17.18 1.36 4.71
N PHE A 51 17.38 2.68 4.68
CA PHE A 51 16.37 3.63 4.24
C PHE A 51 15.97 3.42 2.76
N LEU A 52 16.95 3.20 1.88
CA LEU A 52 16.69 2.84 0.49
C LEU A 52 15.95 1.53 0.34
N LEU A 53 16.39 0.48 1.06
CA LEU A 53 15.79 -0.83 0.97
C LEU A 53 14.32 -0.79 1.43
N LEU A 54 14.04 -0.07 2.52
CA LEU A 54 12.69 0.10 3.02
C LEU A 54 11.83 0.90 2.02
N SER A 55 12.32 2.03 1.52
CA SER A 55 11.59 2.85 0.55
C SER A 55 11.33 2.14 -0.78
N THR A 56 12.30 1.34 -1.25
CA THR A 56 12.12 0.50 -2.45
C THR A 56 11.10 -0.61 -2.21
N GLY A 57 11.11 -1.23 -1.02
CA GLY A 57 10.13 -2.25 -0.66
C GLY A 57 8.72 -1.68 -0.55
N LEU A 58 8.54 -0.51 0.06
CA LEU A 58 7.28 0.23 0.10
C LEU A 58 6.73 0.46 -1.32
N LEU A 59 7.56 0.96 -2.23
CA LEU A 59 7.21 1.17 -3.64
C LEU A 59 6.83 -0.14 -4.37
N CYS A 60 7.57 -1.22 -4.12
CA CYS A 60 7.24 -2.55 -4.66
C CYS A 60 5.91 -3.10 -4.10
N LEU A 61 5.59 -2.84 -2.84
CA LEU A 61 4.34 -3.33 -2.23
C LEU A 61 3.12 -2.56 -2.74
N ILE A 62 3.22 -1.24 -2.84
CA ILE A 62 2.12 -0.41 -3.35
C ILE A 62 1.88 -0.67 -4.84
N THR A 63 2.92 -0.95 -5.64
CA THR A 63 2.74 -1.36 -7.04
C THR A 63 1.99 -2.69 -7.15
N VAL A 64 2.39 -3.71 -6.39
CA VAL A 64 1.69 -5.00 -6.36
C VAL A 64 0.22 -4.82 -5.96
N TYR A 65 -0.06 -3.98 -4.96
CA TYR A 65 -1.42 -3.64 -4.56
C TYR A 65 -2.21 -3.00 -5.71
N LEU A 66 -1.66 -1.97 -6.36
CA LEU A 66 -2.30 -1.28 -7.48
C LEU A 66 -2.60 -2.22 -8.64
N PHE A 67 -1.64 -3.09 -9.01
CA PHE A 67 -1.82 -4.09 -10.06
C PHE A 67 -2.93 -5.09 -9.71
N ALA A 68 -2.97 -5.60 -8.48
CA ALA A 68 -4.01 -6.52 -8.04
C ALA A 68 -5.41 -5.87 -8.13
N GLN A 69 -5.53 -4.60 -7.71
CA GLN A 69 -6.81 -3.87 -7.75
C GLN A 69 -7.27 -3.56 -9.18
N ASN A 70 -6.34 -3.19 -10.07
CA ASN A 70 -6.65 -2.97 -11.49
C ASN A 70 -7.07 -4.26 -12.19
N PHE A 71 -6.33 -5.34 -11.97
CA PHE A 71 -6.63 -6.65 -12.58
C PHE A 71 -7.99 -7.18 -12.10
N PHE A 72 -8.29 -7.03 -10.82
CA PHE A 72 -9.60 -7.37 -10.28
C PHE A 72 -10.72 -6.52 -10.88
N GLY A 73 -10.49 -5.21 -11.07
CA GLY A 73 -11.45 -4.33 -11.72
C GLY A 73 -11.73 -4.72 -13.17
N GLU A 74 -10.69 -5.12 -13.92
CA GLU A 74 -10.80 -5.58 -15.30
C GLU A 74 -11.62 -6.88 -15.41
N GLU A 75 -11.32 -7.86 -14.57
CA GLU A 75 -12.07 -9.13 -14.51
C GLU A 75 -13.56 -8.91 -14.16
N MET A 76 -13.82 -7.98 -13.24
CA MET A 76 -15.17 -7.65 -12.78
C MET A 76 -15.99 -6.87 -13.82
N TRP A 77 -15.37 -6.00 -14.62
CA TRP A 77 -16.09 -5.11 -15.56
C TRP A 77 -16.07 -5.57 -17.02
N ILE A 78 -15.02 -6.27 -17.45
CA ILE A 78 -14.82 -6.65 -18.86
C ILE A 78 -15.11 -8.13 -19.06
N VAL A 79 -14.45 -9.01 -18.29
CA VAL A 79 -14.53 -10.47 -18.51
C VAL A 79 -15.87 -11.04 -18.01
N HIS A 80 -16.32 -10.60 -16.84
CA HIS A 80 -17.54 -11.09 -16.19
C HIS A 80 -18.66 -10.04 -16.08
N ALA A 81 -18.78 -9.17 -17.09
CA ALA A 81 -19.81 -8.12 -17.15
C ALA A 81 -21.25 -8.67 -17.05
N GLY A 82 -21.49 -9.91 -17.51
CA GLY A 82 -22.78 -10.58 -17.52
C GLY A 82 -23.03 -11.56 -16.36
N TYR A 83 -22.22 -11.53 -15.30
CA TYR A 83 -22.34 -12.52 -14.22
C TYR A 83 -23.71 -12.43 -13.53
N PRO A 84 -24.43 -13.55 -13.31
CA PRO A 84 -25.74 -13.54 -12.66
C PRO A 84 -25.57 -13.03 -11.22
N GLY A 85 -26.13 -11.85 -10.92
CA GLY A 85 -25.91 -11.14 -9.66
C GLY A 85 -25.19 -9.80 -9.77
N GLY A 86 -24.50 -9.58 -10.90
CA GLY A 86 -23.70 -8.40 -11.20
C GLY A 86 -22.39 -8.32 -10.40
N SER A 87 -21.65 -7.23 -10.62
CA SER A 87 -20.28 -7.03 -10.11
C SER A 87 -20.14 -7.16 -8.59
N GLY A 88 -21.18 -6.81 -7.82
CA GLY A 88 -21.14 -6.94 -6.36
C GLY A 88 -21.21 -8.39 -5.84
N GLN A 89 -21.94 -9.29 -6.52
CA GLN A 89 -21.94 -10.71 -6.16
C GLN A 89 -20.68 -11.42 -6.64
N TYR A 90 -20.16 -11.05 -7.82
CA TYR A 90 -18.85 -11.53 -8.28
C TYR A 90 -17.73 -11.16 -7.29
N TYR A 91 -17.79 -9.96 -6.70
CA TYR A 91 -16.88 -9.55 -5.63
C TYR A 91 -17.00 -10.42 -4.37
N ALA A 92 -18.21 -10.70 -3.90
CA ALA A 92 -18.42 -11.49 -2.69
C ALA A 92 -17.93 -12.95 -2.86
N ASP A 93 -18.16 -13.55 -4.02
CA ASP A 93 -17.76 -14.93 -4.30
C ASP A 93 -16.26 -15.06 -4.61
N ASN A 94 -15.65 -14.05 -5.24
CA ASN A 94 -14.23 -14.03 -5.61
C ASN A 94 -13.35 -13.22 -4.63
N ALA A 95 -13.91 -12.83 -3.48
CA ALA A 95 -13.20 -12.07 -2.43
C ALA A 95 -11.92 -12.77 -1.94
N ALA A 96 -11.88 -14.10 -2.05
CA ALA A 96 -10.78 -14.96 -1.60
C ALA A 96 -9.84 -15.42 -2.73
N VAL A 97 -9.94 -14.83 -3.92
CA VAL A 97 -9.02 -15.15 -5.02
C VAL A 97 -7.61 -14.68 -4.64
N TRP A 98 -6.62 -15.48 -5.03
CA TRP A 98 -5.23 -15.31 -4.62
C TRP A 98 -4.67 -13.91 -4.90
N TYR A 99 -5.08 -13.25 -6.00
CA TYR A 99 -4.68 -11.88 -6.32
C TYR A 99 -5.20 -10.86 -5.30
N GLN A 100 -6.44 -11.01 -4.82
CA GLN A 100 -7.04 -10.09 -3.86
C GLN A 100 -6.52 -10.33 -2.44
N THR A 101 -6.23 -11.58 -2.10
CA THR A 101 -5.52 -11.92 -0.86
C THR A 101 -4.10 -11.37 -0.88
N MET A 102 -3.40 -11.46 -2.02
CA MET A 102 -2.08 -10.87 -2.21
C MET A 102 -2.10 -9.34 -2.09
N GLY A 103 -3.09 -8.67 -2.68
CA GLY A 103 -3.29 -7.23 -2.51
C GLY A 103 -3.56 -6.85 -1.05
N SER A 104 -4.48 -7.56 -0.39
CA SER A 104 -4.81 -7.30 1.03
C SER A 104 -3.60 -7.53 1.93
N ALA A 105 -2.86 -8.62 1.73
CA ALA A 105 -1.62 -8.89 2.44
C ALA A 105 -0.56 -7.80 2.17
N ALA A 106 -0.41 -7.35 0.92
CA ALA A 106 0.50 -6.26 0.57
C ALA A 106 0.13 -4.96 1.32
N SER A 107 -1.16 -4.64 1.46
CA SER A 107 -1.62 -3.45 2.20
C SER A 107 -1.32 -3.51 3.71
N VAL A 108 -1.38 -4.71 4.31
CA VAL A 108 -1.01 -4.93 5.72
C VAL A 108 0.49 -4.77 5.89
N VAL A 109 1.28 -5.40 5.03
CA VAL A 109 2.75 -5.29 5.09
C VAL A 109 3.21 -3.86 4.77
N LEU A 110 2.51 -3.13 3.90
CA LEU A 110 2.75 -1.71 3.63
C LEU A 110 2.56 -0.86 4.89
N ASN A 111 1.46 -1.06 5.63
CA ASN A 111 1.24 -0.39 6.90
C ASN A 111 2.36 -0.71 7.91
N TRP A 112 2.74 -1.99 8.01
CA TRP A 112 3.81 -2.42 8.91
C TRP A 112 5.16 -1.79 8.55
N MET A 113 5.49 -1.72 7.25
CA MET A 113 6.70 -1.05 6.77
C MET A 113 6.65 0.46 7.00
N SER A 114 5.50 1.11 6.80
CA SER A 114 5.32 2.54 7.07
C SER A 114 5.56 2.85 8.55
N ASP A 115 5.00 2.05 9.45
CA ASP A 115 5.22 2.19 10.89
C ASP A 115 6.68 1.94 11.27
N ALA A 116 7.32 0.91 10.69
CA ALA A 116 8.74 0.65 10.88
C ALA A 116 9.63 1.82 10.40
N PHE A 117 9.25 2.50 9.31
CA PHE A 117 9.95 3.70 8.83
C PHE A 117 9.85 4.87 9.80
N LEU A 118 8.66 5.10 10.36
CA LEU A 118 8.44 6.15 11.34
C LEU A 118 9.26 5.89 12.61
N ILE A 119 9.27 4.65 13.09
CA ILE A 119 10.10 4.23 14.23
C ILE A 119 11.59 4.46 13.93
N TYR A 120 12.05 4.09 12.73
CA TYR A 120 13.44 4.32 12.30
C TYR A 120 13.80 5.82 12.28
N ARG A 121 12.93 6.68 11.75
CA ARG A 121 13.14 8.14 11.76
C ARG A 121 13.25 8.70 13.17
N VAL A 122 12.36 8.28 14.08
CA VAL A 122 12.39 8.72 15.48
C VAL A 122 13.67 8.26 16.17
N TYR A 123 14.10 7.02 15.91
CA TYR A 123 15.33 6.47 16.47
C TYR A 123 16.59 7.26 16.07
N THR A 124 16.71 7.60 14.78
CA THR A 124 17.86 8.37 14.26
C THR A 124 17.84 9.83 14.75
N LEU A 125 16.66 10.45 14.88
CA LEU A 125 16.52 11.81 15.39
C LEU A 125 16.84 11.93 16.89
N TRP A 126 16.50 10.93 17.70
CA TRP A 126 16.62 11.00 19.17
C TRP A 126 17.89 10.38 19.75
N GLN A 127 18.95 10.22 18.95
CA GLN A 127 20.27 9.75 19.42
C GLN A 127 20.16 8.48 20.29
N ARG A 128 19.46 7.44 19.80
CA ARG A 128 19.42 6.10 20.45
C ARG A 128 18.65 5.98 21.78
N THR A 129 17.83 6.94 22.16
CA THR A 129 17.04 6.83 23.40
C THR A 129 15.87 5.85 23.25
N LEU A 130 16.02 4.62 23.77
CA LEU A 130 15.07 3.51 23.64
C LEU A 130 13.67 3.77 24.28
N PHE A 131 13.57 4.71 25.21
CA PHE A 131 12.35 4.96 25.99
C PHE A 131 11.17 5.51 25.15
N ILE A 132 11.47 6.17 24.02
CA ILE A 132 10.46 6.78 23.13
C ILE A 132 9.97 5.78 22.06
N ILE A 133 10.67 4.66 21.85
CA ILE A 133 10.28 3.58 20.93
C ILE A 133 9.19 2.69 21.55
N VAL A 134 9.16 2.59 22.88
CA VAL A 134 8.24 1.73 23.63
C VAL A 134 6.78 2.07 23.31
N LEU A 135 6.43 3.35 23.24
CA LEU A 135 5.06 3.81 23.00
C LEU A 135 4.52 3.45 21.60
N PRO A 136 5.23 3.73 20.48
CA PRO A 136 4.81 3.27 19.16
C PRO A 136 4.90 1.75 19.00
N SER A 137 5.86 1.06 19.65
CA SER A 137 5.92 -0.41 19.61
C SER A 137 4.80 -1.11 20.41
N LEU A 138 4.32 -0.50 21.49
CA LEU A 138 3.14 -0.96 22.24
C LEU A 138 1.84 -0.74 21.46
N LEU A 139 1.73 0.39 20.75
CA LEU A 139 0.64 0.64 19.81
C LEU A 139 0.66 -0.36 18.64
N TYR A 140 1.85 -0.71 18.14
CA TYR A 140 2.04 -1.72 17.09
C TYR A 140 1.60 -3.12 17.56
N LEU A 141 1.92 -3.51 18.79
CA LEU A 141 1.46 -4.77 19.39
C LEU A 141 -0.04 -4.77 19.73
N GLY A 142 -0.64 -3.61 20.00
CA GLY A 142 -2.06 -3.47 20.29
C GLY A 142 -2.98 -3.38 19.07
N THR A 143 -2.41 -3.20 17.88
CA THR A 143 -3.15 -3.09 16.61
C THR A 143 -3.28 -4.44 15.87
N VAL A 144 -2.54 -5.47 16.34
CA VAL A 144 -2.67 -6.88 15.89
C VAL A 144 -3.85 -7.57 16.55
#